data_AF-A0A7W9F6U4-F1
#
_entry.id   AF-A0A7W9F6U4-F1
#
_cell.length_a   1.000
_cell.length_b   1.000
_cell.length_c   1.000
_cell.angle_alpha   90.00
_cell.angle_beta   90.00
_cell.angle_gamma   90.00
#
_symmetry.space_group_name_H-M   'P 1'
#
loop_
_entity.id
_entity.type
_entity.pdbx_description
1 polymer ?
#
loop_
_entity_poly.entity_id
_entity_poly.type
_entity_poly.pdbx_seq_one_letter_code
_entity_poly.pdbx_strand_id
1 'polypeptide(L)'
;MSMAAKRAGGTHPLRLVGWGLVALALSAPLVAMQFTREVAWTASDFLFAGVLLVGAGALIELTLALIKCRSLALAVCAAVVLAVLLIWAEGAVGVF
;
A
#
# COMPACT_ATOMS: atom_id res chain seq x y z
N MET A 1 -39.22 20.18 -12.87
CA MET A 1 -38.86 20.06 -11.44
C MET A 1 -37.74 19.04 -11.32
N SER A 2 -36.57 19.49 -10.90
CA SER A 2 -35.32 18.73 -10.80
C SER A 2 -35.30 17.90 -9.52
N MET A 3 -35.07 16.59 -9.62
CA MET A 3 -34.51 15.81 -8.51
C MET A 3 -33.07 15.49 -8.87
N ALA A 4 -32.17 16.33 -8.39
CA ALA A 4 -30.73 16.05 -8.37
C ALA A 4 -30.51 14.78 -7.56
N ALA A 5 -30.05 13.73 -8.25
CA ALA A 5 -29.56 12.52 -7.61
C ALA A 5 -28.49 12.91 -6.59
N LYS A 6 -28.84 12.75 -5.32
CA LYS A 6 -27.99 12.89 -4.15
C LYS A 6 -26.67 12.17 -4.45
N ARG A 7 -25.60 12.92 -4.71
CA ARG A 7 -24.24 12.36 -4.80
C ARG A 7 -23.98 11.68 -3.46
N ALA A 8 -24.00 10.36 -3.44
CA ALA A 8 -23.59 9.59 -2.29
C ALA A 8 -22.11 9.90 -2.05
N GLY A 9 -21.84 10.75 -1.05
CA GLY A 9 -20.53 10.91 -0.46
C GLY A 9 -20.16 9.61 0.25
N GLY A 10 -19.75 8.60 -0.52
CA GLY A 10 -19.19 7.37 0.03
C GLY A 10 -17.76 7.65 0.42
N THR A 11 -17.48 7.73 1.72
CA THR A 11 -16.12 7.63 2.26
C THR A 11 -15.46 6.41 1.64
N HIS A 12 -14.45 6.59 0.79
CA HIS A 12 -13.79 5.56 -0.02
C HIS A 12 -13.35 4.36 0.86
N PRO A 13 -14.16 3.31 1.01
CA PRO A 13 -13.86 2.25 1.98
C PRO A 13 -12.59 1.50 1.56
N LEU A 14 -12.35 1.40 0.26
CA LEU A 14 -11.14 0.82 -0.32
C LEU A 14 -9.87 1.61 -0.01
N ARG A 15 -9.94 2.95 0.10
CA ARG A 15 -8.78 3.77 0.47
C ARG A 15 -8.46 3.56 1.95
N LEU A 16 -9.47 3.54 2.81
CA LEU A 16 -9.29 3.26 4.23
C LEU A 16 -8.70 1.87 4.46
N VAL A 17 -9.19 0.86 3.75
CA VAL A 17 -8.64 -0.50 3.82
C VAL A 17 -7.19 -0.53 3.33
N GLY A 18 -6.88 0.11 2.20
CA GLY A 18 -5.52 0.17 1.67
C GLY A 18 -4.53 0.82 2.63
N TRP A 19 -4.84 2.03 3.13
CA TRP A 19 -3.99 2.74 4.09
C TRP A 19 -3.93 2.04 5.45
N GLY A 20 -5.03 1.40 5.87
CA GLY A 20 -5.07 0.57 7.08
C GLY A 20 -4.16 -0.64 6.99
N LEU A 21 -4.08 -1.30 5.84
CA LEU A 21 -3.15 -2.40 5.60
C LEU A 21 -1.69 -1.96 5.64
N VAL A 22 -1.37 -0.79 5.07
CA VAL A 22 -0.01 -0.21 5.15
C VAL A 22 0.38 0.07 6.61
N ALA A 23 -0.51 0.71 7.37
CA ALA A 23 -0.28 0.98 8.79
C ALA A 23 -0.12 -0.30 9.60
N LEU A 24 -0.97 -1.30 9.35
CA LEU A 24 -0.88 -2.60 10.01
C LEU A 24 0.45 -3.30 9.69
N ALA A 25 0.86 -3.33 8.43
CA ALA A 25 2.10 -3.96 7.99
C ALA A 25 3.34 -3.34 8.67
N LEU A 26 3.38 -2.00 8.81
CA LEU A 26 4.48 -1.32 9.53
C LEU A 26 4.38 -1.50 11.05
N SER A 27 3.18 -1.61 11.60
CA SER A 27 2.99 -1.83 13.04
C SER A 27 3.40 -3.24 13.49
N ALA A 28 3.29 -4.25 12.61
CA ALA A 28 3.58 -5.64 12.93
C ALA A 28 5.02 -5.84 13.48
N PRO A 29 6.09 -5.39 12.81
CA PRO A 29 7.45 -5.51 13.36
C PRO A 29 7.64 -4.65 14.61
N LEU A 30 7.04 -3.46 14.70
CA LEU A 30 7.15 -2.59 15.88
C LEU A 30 6.59 -3.28 17.15
N VAL A 31 5.43 -3.93 17.01
CA VAL A 31 4.78 -4.70 18.07
C VAL A 31 5.60 -5.96 18.36
N ALA A 32 6.02 -6.70 17.35
CA ALA A 32 6.81 -7.93 17.53
C ALA A 32 8.12 -7.69 18.30
N MET A 33 8.83 -6.59 18.00
CA MET A 33 10.06 -6.19 18.69
C MET A 33 9.88 -5.91 20.19
N GLN A 34 8.64 -5.67 20.66
CA GLN A 34 8.36 -5.53 22.09
C GLN A 34 8.33 -6.87 22.83
N PHE A 35 8.10 -7.97 22.11
CA PHE A 35 7.93 -9.32 22.69
C PHE A 35 9.10 -10.25 22.40
N THR A 36 9.82 -10.06 21.30
CA THR A 36 10.93 -10.94 20.90
C THR A 36 12.09 -10.15 20.29
N ARG A 37 13.29 -10.74 20.38
CA ARG A 37 14.50 -10.25 19.70
C ARG A 37 14.71 -10.87 18.31
N GLU A 38 13.88 -11.83 17.92
CA GLU A 38 13.96 -12.49 16.61
C GLU A 38 13.60 -11.55 15.46
N VAL A 39 12.70 -10.59 15.70
CA VAL A 39 12.45 -9.47 14.80
C VAL A 39 13.32 -8.32 15.27
N ALA A 40 14.24 -7.86 14.43
CA ALA A 40 15.20 -6.82 14.78
C ALA A 40 15.28 -5.75 13.69
N TRP A 41 14.18 -5.03 13.46
CA TRP A 41 14.15 -3.95 12.48
C TRP A 41 14.82 -2.69 13.04
N THR A 42 15.71 -2.10 12.26
CA THR A 42 16.31 -0.79 12.51
C THR A 42 15.40 0.33 12.03
N ALA A 43 15.69 1.58 12.42
CA ALA A 43 14.97 2.74 11.91
C ALA A 43 15.03 2.85 10.37
N SER A 44 16.14 2.41 9.75
CA SER A 44 16.28 2.33 8.30
C SER A 44 15.32 1.33 7.66
N ASP A 45 15.05 0.19 8.29
CA ASP A 45 14.12 -0.82 7.77
C ASP A 45 12.68 -0.28 7.76
N PHE A 46 12.29 0.40 8.83
CA PHE A 46 11.00 1.10 8.88
C PHE A 46 10.89 2.21 7.84
N LEU A 47 11.95 2.98 7.63
CA LEU A 47 11.97 4.04 6.63
C LEU A 47 11.85 3.45 5.22
N PHE A 48 12.61 2.39 4.92
CA PHE A 48 12.58 1.71 3.64
C PHE A 48 11.20 1.12 3.35
N ALA A 49 10.66 0.32 4.28
CA ALA A 49 9.32 -0.26 4.18
C ALA A 49 8.24 0.82 4.07
N GLY A 50 8.38 1.91 4.84
CA GLY A 50 7.47 3.04 4.82
C GLY A 50 7.42 3.72 3.46
N VAL A 51 8.58 4.08 2.90
CA VAL A 51 8.68 4.69 1.56
C VAL A 51 8.12 3.74 0.50
N LEU A 52 8.45 2.45 0.58
CA LEU A 52 8.00 1.45 -0.38
C LEU A 52 6.47 1.30 -0.38
N LEU A 53 5.85 1.11 0.79
CA LEU A 53 4.41 0.87 0.91
C LEU A 53 3.58 2.14 0.68
N VAL A 54 4.00 3.28 1.25
CA VAL A 54 3.31 4.56 1.05
C VAL A 54 3.45 5.02 -0.39
N GLY A 55 4.64 4.89 -0.98
CA GLY A 55 4.90 5.20 -2.38
C GLY A 55 4.03 4.36 -3.32
N ALA A 56 3.92 3.06 -3.05
CA ALA A 56 3.03 2.18 -3.82
C ALA A 56 1.56 2.57 -3.70
N GLY A 57 1.08 2.86 -2.49
CA GLY A 57 -0.28 3.35 -2.25
C GLY A 57 -0.58 4.63 -3.03
N ALA A 58 0.35 5.59 -3.00
CA ALA A 58 0.25 6.83 -3.75
C ALA A 58 0.25 6.60 -5.27
N LEU A 59 1.11 5.72 -5.79
CA LEU A 59 1.16 5.36 -7.21
C LEU A 59 -0.14 4.70 -7.67
N ILE A 60 -0.74 3.83 -6.85
CA ILE A 60 -2.03 3.21 -7.13
C ILE A 60 -3.13 4.27 -7.18
N GLU A 61 -3.20 5.17 -6.19
CA GLU A 61 -4.19 6.28 -6.20
C GLU A 61 -4.02 7.17 -7.44
N LEU A 62 -2.77 7.50 -7.80
CA LEU A 62 -2.47 8.30 -8.98
C LEU A 62 -2.85 7.58 -10.28
N THR A 63 -2.56 6.29 -10.37
CA THR A 63 -2.91 5.44 -11.52
C THR A 63 -4.43 5.43 -11.73
N LEU A 64 -5.20 5.23 -10.65
CA LEU A 64 -6.66 5.23 -10.70
C LEU A 64 -7.24 6.62 -10.99
N ALA A 65 -6.54 7.70 -10.63
CA ALA A 65 -6.95 9.06 -10.92
C ALA A 65 -6.65 9.49 -12.37
N LEU A 66 -5.53 9.05 -12.94
CA LEU A 66 -5.06 9.49 -14.26
C LEU A 66 -5.50 8.58 -15.41
N ILE A 67 -5.56 7.26 -15.19
CA ILE A 67 -5.84 6.30 -16.26
C ILE A 67 -7.34 6.04 -16.37
N LYS A 68 -7.94 6.48 -17.48
CA LYS A 68 -9.38 6.28 -17.77
C LYS A 68 -9.73 4.84 -18.16
N CYS A 69 -8.79 4.14 -18.82
CA CYS A 69 -9.02 2.76 -19.26
C CYS A 69 -8.90 1.80 -18.08
N ARG A 70 -10.01 1.17 -17.69
CA ARG A 70 -10.11 0.32 -16.50
C ARG A 70 -9.13 -0.87 -16.54
N SER A 71 -9.01 -1.53 -17.69
CA SER A 71 -8.12 -2.69 -17.86
C SER A 71 -6.65 -2.30 -17.72
N LEU A 72 -6.24 -1.20 -18.36
CA LEU A 72 -4.88 -0.67 -18.24
C LEU A 72 -4.57 -0.21 -16.82
N ALA A 73 -5.50 0.50 -16.16
CA ALA A 73 -5.33 0.95 -14.79
C ALA A 73 -5.11 -0.24 -13.84
N LEU A 74 -5.89 -1.32 -13.99
CA LEU A 74 -5.73 -2.54 -13.20
C LEU A 74 -4.39 -3.24 -13.49
N ALA A 75 -3.96 -3.31 -14.75
CA ALA A 75 -2.68 -3.89 -15.11
C ALA A 75 -1.49 -3.13 -14.48
N VAL A 76 -1.53 -1.79 -14.48
CA VAL A 76 -0.50 -0.95 -13.85
C VAL A 76 -0.53 -1.11 -12.33
N CYS A 77 -1.72 -1.13 -11.71
CA CYS A 77 -1.82 -1.38 -10.27
C CYS A 77 -1.25 -2.75 -9.89
N ALA A 78 -1.55 -3.79 -10.67
CA ALA A 78 -1.00 -5.13 -10.46
C ALA A 78 0.53 -5.13 -10.59
N ALA A 79 1.08 -4.43 -11.59
CA ALA A 79 2.53 -4.29 -11.76
C ALA A 79 3.20 -3.58 -10.57
N VAL A 80 2.58 -2.52 -10.03
CA VAL A 80 3.07 -1.83 -8.82
C VAL A 80 3.08 -2.79 -7.63
N VAL A 81 2.01 -3.54 -7.41
CA VAL A 81 1.94 -4.54 -6.32
C VAL A 81 3.01 -5.62 -6.48
N LEU A 82 3.19 -6.15 -7.69
CA LEU A 82 4.23 -7.14 -7.97
C LEU A 82 5.63 -6.59 -7.73
N ALA A 83 5.90 -5.34 -8.13
CA ALA A 83 7.18 -4.69 -7.87
C ALA A 83 7.44 -4.53 -6.36
N VAL A 84 6.43 -4.12 -5.58
CA VAL A 84 6.55 -4.06 -4.12
C VAL A 84 6.88 -5.42 -3.53
N LEU A 85 6.14 -6.47 -3.93
CA LEU A 85 6.37 -7.83 -3.45
C LEU A 85 7.78 -8.32 -3.80
N LEU A 86 8.27 -8.01 -5.00
CA LEU A 86 9.61 -8.36 -5.43
C LEU A 86 10.67 -7.64 -4.59
N ILE A 87 10.58 -6.31 -4.47
CA ILE A 87 11.52 -5.52 -3.66
C ILE A 87 11.51 -5.99 -2.20
N TRP A 88 10.34 -6.34 -1.68
CA TRP A 88 10.21 -6.87 -0.33
C TRP A 88 10.85 -8.26 -0.19
N ALA A 89 10.63 -9.16 -1.16
CA ALA A 89 11.24 -10.49 -1.16
C ALA A 89 12.77 -10.39 -1.23
N GLU A 90 13.32 -9.50 -2.06
CA GLU A 90 14.76 -9.22 -2.09
C GLU A 90 15.26 -8.73 -0.73
N GLY A 91 14.61 -7.72 -0.17
CA GLY A 91 15.03 -7.12 1.09
C GLY A 91 14.88 -8.06 2.30
N ALA A 92 13.90 -8.97 2.28
CA ALA A 92 13.59 -9.83 3.42
C ALA A 92 14.26 -11.22 3.35
N VAL A 93 14.37 -11.80 2.15
CA VAL A 93 14.84 -13.18 1.96
C VAL A 93 16.15 -13.24 1.18
N GLY A 94 16.47 -12.22 0.38
CA GLY A 94 17.64 -12.25 -0.52
C GLY A 94 17.43 -13.27 -1.63
N VAL A 95 16.51 -12.97 -2.55
CA VAL A 95 16.12 -13.93 -3.60
C VAL A 95 17.11 -13.92 -4.77
N PHE A 96 17.85 -12.82 -4.97
CA PHE A 96 18.95 -12.71 -5.95
C PHE A 96 20.30 -12.36 -5.33
#